data_AF-A0A257SEV0-F1
#
_entry.id   AF-A0A257SEV0-F1
#
_cell.length_a   1.000
_cell.length_b   1.000
_cell.length_c   1.000
_cell.angle_alpha   90.00
_cell.angle_beta   90.00
_cell.angle_gamma   90.00
#
_symmetry.space_group_name_H-M   'P 1'
#
loop_
_entity.id
_entity.type
_entity.pdbx_description
1 polymer ?
#
loop_
_entity_poly.entity_id
_entity_poly.type
_entity_poly.pdbx_seq_one_letter_code
_entity_poly.pdbx_strand_id
1 'polypeptide(L)'
;VLEKGAPRARELAEQGFAGVFSALVDILVLGQERGELRPDFDPALVASLLIGANVFFFQARDILRHYPPVHFADDPAAYDEGLVDLLLRGLEAAHGGQPDPVR
;
A
#
# COMPACT_ATOMS: atom_id res chain seq x y z
N VAL A 1 16.88 17.16 -16.89
CA VAL A 1 17.44 18.16 -15.95
C VAL A 1 16.31 18.64 -15.02
N LEU A 2 15.68 17.77 -14.24
CA LEU A 2 16.00 17.31 -12.86
C LEU A 2 15.95 18.35 -11.72
N GLU A 3 15.83 19.66 -11.97
CA GLU A 3 15.84 20.67 -10.88
C GLU A 3 14.47 21.30 -10.55
N LYS A 4 13.44 21.11 -11.37
CA LYS A 4 12.09 21.65 -11.10
C LYS A 4 11.17 20.72 -10.29
N GLY A 5 11.64 19.53 -9.93
CA GLY A 5 10.86 18.52 -9.21
C GLY A 5 10.78 18.75 -7.70
N ALA A 6 11.85 19.23 -7.07
CA ALA A 6 11.95 19.27 -5.61
C ALA A 6 10.99 20.27 -4.92
N PRO A 7 10.79 21.51 -5.40
CA PRO A 7 9.87 22.44 -4.75
C PRO A 7 8.41 22.01 -4.93
N ARG A 8 8.06 21.50 -6.12
CA ARG A 8 6.71 21.02 -6.45
C ARG A 8 6.37 19.73 -5.73
N ALA A 9 7.32 18.79 -5.61
CA ALA A 9 7.16 17.58 -4.82
C ALA A 9 6.95 17.88 -3.33
N ARG A 10 7.64 18.91 -2.82
CA ARG A 10 7.49 19.39 -1.44
C ARG A 10 6.13 20.04 -1.20
N GLU A 11 5.68 20.93 -2.07
CA GLU A 11 4.33 21.53 -1.98
C GLU A 11 3.21 20.49 -2.08
N LEU A 12 3.33 19.50 -2.97
CA LEU A 12 2.35 18.40 -3.11
C LEU A 12 2.31 17.50 -1.86
N ALA A 13 3.46 17.25 -1.23
CA ALA A 13 3.49 16.57 0.07
C ALA A 13 2.77 17.42 1.13
N GLU A 14 3.06 18.72 1.19
CA GLU A 14 2.56 19.63 2.23
C GLU A 14 1.06 19.99 2.11
N GLN A 15 0.42 19.94 0.92
CA GLN A 15 -0.93 20.49 0.70
C GLN A 15 -2.13 19.50 0.78
N GLY A 16 -1.94 18.28 1.29
CA GLY A 16 -3.08 17.39 1.59
C GLY A 16 -2.73 15.91 1.63
N PHE A 17 -1.67 15.53 0.92
CA PHE A 17 -1.16 14.16 0.94
C PHE A 17 -0.44 13.83 2.24
N ALA A 18 0.25 14.77 2.88
CA ALA A 18 0.92 14.52 4.17
C ALA A 18 -0.06 14.09 5.27
N GLY A 19 -1.26 14.68 5.33
CA GLY A 19 -2.26 14.30 6.34
C GLY A 19 -2.76 12.87 6.18
N VAL A 20 -3.08 12.47 4.95
CA VAL A 20 -3.51 11.08 4.63
C VAL A 20 -2.36 10.10 4.84
N PHE A 21 -1.14 10.48 4.42
CA PHE A 21 0.05 9.66 4.61
C PHE A 21 0.33 9.41 6.10
N SER A 22 0.36 10.47 6.92
CA SER A 22 0.59 10.33 8.37
C SER A 22 -0.49 9.46 9.01
N ALA A 23 -1.77 9.68 8.66
CA ALA A 23 -2.86 8.86 9.21
C ALA A 23 -2.71 7.36 8.86
N LEU A 24 -2.27 7.04 7.64
CA LEU A 24 -2.00 5.65 7.23
C LEU A 24 -0.83 5.06 8.01
N VAL A 25 0.26 5.81 8.17
CA VAL A 25 1.42 5.40 8.96
C VAL A 25 1.02 5.13 10.40
N ASP A 26 0.24 6.02 11.02
CA ASP A 26 -0.19 5.90 12.41
C ASP A 26 -1.04 4.63 12.63
N ILE A 27 -1.94 4.30 11.68
CA ILE A 27 -2.73 3.06 11.73
C ILE A 27 -1.84 1.82 11.70
N LEU A 28 -0.82 1.81 10.83
CA LEU A 28 0.11 0.70 10.69
C LEU A 28 1.01 0.55 11.93
N VAL A 29 1.49 1.65 12.49
CA VAL A 29 2.24 1.66 13.76
C VAL A 29 1.39 1.08 14.87
N LEU A 30 0.13 1.53 15.01
CA LEU A 30 -0.79 1.00 16.02
C LEU A 30 -1.03 -0.51 15.86
N GLY A 31 -1.15 -1.00 14.62
CA GLY A 31 -1.27 -2.42 14.32
C GLY A 31 -0.04 -3.23 14.74
N GLN A 32 1.16 -2.70 14.54
CA GLN A 32 2.41 -3.32 14.99
C GLN A 32 2.52 -3.30 16.53
N GLU A 33 2.19 -2.19 17.18
CA GLU A 33 2.20 -2.05 18.64
C GLU A 33 1.23 -3.03 19.32
N ARG A 34 0.10 -3.34 18.68
CA ARG A 34 -0.88 -4.32 19.15
C ARG A 34 -0.55 -5.77 18.80
N GLY A 35 0.46 -6.00 17.98
CA GLY A 35 0.81 -7.33 17.47
C GLY A 35 -0.20 -7.89 16.44
N GLU A 36 -1.07 -7.04 15.89
CA GLU A 36 -1.99 -7.39 14.80
C GLU A 36 -1.23 -7.50 13.46
N LEU A 37 -0.18 -6.68 13.30
CA LEU A 37 0.72 -6.67 12.15
C LEU A 37 2.12 -7.11 12.57
N ARG A 38 2.86 -7.75 11.66
CA ARG A 38 4.24 -8.16 11.95
C ARG A 38 5.17 -6.94 12.16
N PRO A 39 6.20 -7.04 13.01
CA PRO A 39 7.02 -5.89 13.39
C PRO A 39 8.19 -5.57 12.43
N ASP A 40 8.40 -6.35 11.37
CA ASP A 40 9.63 -6.33 10.56
C ASP A 40 9.56 -5.47 9.29
N PHE A 41 8.46 -4.72 9.09
CA PHE A 41 8.32 -3.79 7.97
C PHE A 41 8.29 -2.33 8.46
N ASP A 42 8.69 -1.42 7.58
CA ASP A 42 8.55 0.03 7.77
C ASP A 42 7.11 0.48 7.40
N PRO A 43 6.33 1.03 8.34
CA PRO A 43 4.99 1.56 8.07
C PRO A 43 4.95 2.61 6.94
N ALA A 44 5.98 3.45 6.82
CA ALA A 44 6.07 4.46 5.78
C ALA A 44 6.26 3.85 4.39
N LEU A 45 6.95 2.70 4.30
CA LEU A 45 7.11 1.96 3.06
C LEU A 45 5.76 1.41 2.58
N VAL A 46 4.97 0.83 3.49
CA VAL A 46 3.66 0.28 3.17
C VAL A 46 2.68 1.37 2.75
N ALA A 47 2.64 2.50 3.48
CA ALA A 47 1.82 3.65 3.10
C ALA A 47 2.21 4.20 1.71
N SER A 48 3.52 4.25 1.43
CA SER A 48 4.06 4.65 0.11
C SER A 48 3.65 3.69 -1.00
N LEU A 49 3.67 2.37 -0.75
CA LEU A 49 3.23 1.37 -1.72
C LEU A 49 1.74 1.50 -2.03
N LEU A 50 0.90 1.70 -1.01
CA LEU A 50 -0.55 1.88 -1.19
C LEU A 50 -0.85 3.12 -2.05
N ILE A 51 -0.23 4.25 -1.75
CA ILE A 51 -0.40 5.50 -2.51
C ILE A 51 0.17 5.34 -3.93
N GLY A 52 1.37 4.77 -4.04
CA GLY A 52 2.05 4.54 -5.32
C GLY A 52 1.25 3.63 -6.24
N ALA A 53 0.65 2.57 -5.70
CA ALA A 53 -0.21 1.66 -6.44
C ALA A 53 -1.45 2.37 -7.00
N ASN A 54 -2.15 3.17 -6.18
CA ASN A 54 -3.27 3.99 -6.63
C ASN A 54 -2.87 4.98 -7.74
N VAL A 55 -1.78 5.71 -7.53
CA VAL A 55 -1.24 6.68 -8.50
C VAL A 55 -0.82 6.01 -9.81
N PHE A 56 -0.21 4.81 -9.72
CA PHE A 56 0.15 4.00 -10.89
C PHE A 56 -1.10 3.55 -11.63
N PHE A 57 -2.09 3.02 -10.93
CA PHE A 57 -3.34 2.55 -11.54
C PHE A 57 -4.04 3.66 -12.30
N PHE A 58 -4.21 4.84 -11.71
CA PHE A 58 -4.85 5.98 -12.40
C PHE A 58 -4.10 6.43 -13.65
N GLN A 59 -2.76 6.44 -13.63
CA GLN A 59 -1.97 6.90 -14.77
C GLN A 59 -1.82 5.83 -15.86
N ALA A 60 -1.74 4.56 -15.48
CA ALA A 60 -1.45 3.45 -16.39
C ALA A 60 -2.71 2.72 -16.86
N ARG A 61 -3.91 3.03 -16.32
CA ARG A 61 -5.17 2.31 -16.60
C ARG A 61 -5.40 2.06 -18.08
N ASP A 62 -5.32 3.08 -18.91
CA ASP A 62 -5.61 2.95 -20.34
C ASP A 62 -4.59 2.06 -21.07
N ILE A 63 -3.34 2.05 -20.61
CA ILE A 63 -2.31 1.14 -21.12
C ILE A 63 -2.61 -0.29 -20.66
N LEU A 64 -2.93 -0.46 -19.37
CA LEU A 64 -3.23 -1.76 -18.75
C LEU A 64 -4.44 -2.45 -19.39
N ARG A 65 -5.44 -1.71 -19.87
CA ARG A 65 -6.59 -2.25 -20.62
C ARG A 65 -6.20 -3.02 -21.88
N HIS A 66 -5.03 -2.74 -22.46
CA HIS A 66 -4.55 -3.41 -23.65
C HIS A 66 -3.74 -4.69 -23.36
N TYR A 67 -3.51 -5.02 -22.08
CA TYR A 67 -2.72 -6.19 -21.69
C TYR A 67 -3.64 -7.38 -21.35
N PRO A 68 -3.60 -8.48 -22.13
CA PRO A 68 -4.50 -9.61 -21.93
C PRO A 68 -4.53 -10.22 -20.51
N PRO A 69 -3.41 -10.26 -19.75
CA PRO A 69 -3.43 -10.76 -18.37
C PRO A 69 -4.09 -9.81 -17.36
N VAL A 70 -4.37 -8.56 -17.72
CA VAL A 70 -4.92 -7.57 -16.80
C VAL A 70 -6.44 -7.58 -16.87
N HIS A 71 -7.08 -8.11 -15.83
CA HIS A 71 -8.53 -8.23 -15.76
C HIS A 71 -9.21 -7.12 -14.96
N PHE A 72 -8.44 -6.33 -14.19
CA PHE A 72 -8.96 -5.30 -13.28
C PHE A 72 -8.91 -3.88 -13.87
N ALA A 73 -8.37 -3.68 -15.07
CA ALA A 73 -8.18 -2.33 -15.63
C ALA A 73 -9.51 -1.55 -15.81
N ASP A 74 -10.61 -2.28 -15.99
CA ASP A 74 -11.95 -1.72 -16.10
C ASP A 74 -12.82 -1.83 -14.86
N ASP A 75 -12.27 -2.39 -13.79
CA ASP A 75 -12.95 -2.58 -12.52
C ASP A 75 -12.08 -2.04 -11.39
N PRO A 76 -12.22 -0.73 -11.06
CA PRO A 76 -11.48 -0.12 -9.96
C PRO A 76 -11.72 -0.79 -8.61
N ALA A 77 -12.91 -1.38 -8.39
CA ALA A 77 -13.22 -2.07 -7.14
C ALA A 77 -12.44 -3.37 -7.04
N ALA A 78 -12.37 -4.15 -8.13
CA ALA A 78 -11.55 -5.37 -8.17
C ALA A 78 -10.05 -5.08 -8.01
N TYR A 79 -9.57 -3.95 -8.54
CA TYR A 79 -8.19 -3.51 -8.32
C TYR A 79 -7.92 -3.20 -6.84
N ASP A 80 -8.79 -2.41 -6.22
CA ASP A 80 -8.65 -2.02 -4.81
C ASP A 80 -8.72 -3.23 -3.87
N GLU A 81 -9.70 -4.11 -4.07
CA GLU A 81 -9.86 -5.34 -3.29
C GLU A 81 -8.62 -6.23 -3.40
N GLY A 82 -8.11 -6.45 -4.63
CA GLY A 82 -6.94 -7.29 -4.86
C GLY A 82 -5.65 -6.70 -4.28
N LEU A 83 -5.47 -5.37 -4.38
CA LEU A 83 -4.32 -4.68 -3.81
C LEU A 83 -4.33 -4.74 -2.29
N VAL A 84 -5.47 -4.44 -1.67
CA VAL A 84 -5.63 -4.44 -0.22
C VAL A 84 -5.46 -5.85 0.35
N ASP A 85 -6.07 -6.88 -0.26
CA ASP A 85 -5.90 -8.28 0.15
C ASP A 85 -4.43 -8.71 0.09
N LEU A 86 -3.73 -8.38 -1.02
CA LEU A 86 -2.30 -8.68 -1.17
C LEU A 86 -1.45 -7.99 -0.10
N LEU A 87 -1.70 -6.71 0.15
CA LEU A 87 -0.98 -5.95 1.18
C LEU A 87 -1.27 -6.53 2.56
N LEU A 88 -2.54 -6.72 2.94
CA LEU A 88 -2.89 -7.20 4.28
C LEU A 88 -2.32 -8.59 4.58
N ARG A 89 -2.44 -9.56 3.67
CA ARG A 89 -1.77 -10.87 3.82
C ARG A 89 -0.26 -10.72 3.94
N GLY A 90 0.28 -9.76 3.20
CA GLY A 90 1.67 -9.36 3.27
C GLY A 90 2.04 -8.55 4.51
N LEU A 91 1.16 -8.30 5.48
CA LEU A 91 1.43 -7.56 6.72
C LEU A 91 0.97 -8.30 7.97
N GLU A 92 0.10 -9.31 7.82
CA GLU A 92 -0.38 -10.17 8.89
C GLU A 92 0.79 -10.68 9.74
N ALA A 93 0.63 -10.56 11.06
CA ALA A 93 1.50 -11.27 11.98
C ALA A 93 1.42 -12.76 11.66
N ALA A 94 2.57 -13.43 11.60
CA ALA A 94 2.57 -14.89 11.63
C ALA A 94 1.82 -15.26 12.91
N HIS A 95 0.60 -15.80 12.77
CA HIS A 95 -0.09 -16.42 13.89
C HIS A 95 0.91 -17.40 14.46
N GLY A 96 1.42 -17.12 15.66
CA GLY A 96 2.42 -17.95 16.32
C GLY A 96 1.91 -19.37 16.20
N GLY A 97 2.64 -20.19 15.42
CA GLY A 97 2.21 -21.53 15.10
C GLY A 97 1.84 -22.22 16.40
N GLN A 98 0.57 -22.55 16.56
CA GLN A 98 0.17 -23.57 17.50
C GLN A 98 1.04 -24.78 17.13
N PRO A 99 1.92 -25.27 18.03
CA PRO A 99 2.68 -26.46 17.72
C PRO A 99 1.68 -27.56 17.41
N ASP A 100 1.84 -28.18 16.24
CA ASP A 100 1.09 -29.35 15.81
C ASP A 100 1.09 -30.37 16.97
N PRO A 101 -0.06 -30.73 17.56
CA PRO A 101 -0.08 -31.72 18.62
C PRO A 101 0.31 -33.04 17.99
N VAL A 102 1.57 -33.42 18.24
CA VAL A 102 2.21 -34.70 17.90
C VAL A 102 1.18 -35.82 17.86
N ARG A 103 0.98 -36.39 16.66
CA ARG A 103 0.33 -37.70 16.47
C ARG A 103 1.31 -38.83 16.75
#